data_AF-A0A6M0CXL9-F1
#
_entry.id   AF-A0A6M0CXL9-F1
#
_cell.length_a   1.000
_cell.length_b   1.000
_cell.length_c   1.000
_cell.angle_alpha   90.00
_cell.angle_beta   90.00
_cell.angle_gamma   90.00
#
_symmetry.space_group_name_H-M   'P 1'
#
loop_
_entity.id
_entity.type
_entity.pdbx_description
1 polymer ?
#
loop_
_entity_poly.entity_id
_entity_poly.type
_entity_poly.pdbx_seq_one_letter_code
_entity_poly.pdbx_strand_id
1 'polypeptide(L)'
;MRRLFLLLLMICTTPVWADTHEQLYKVAGWPEQRAHFTDALDAAQQRYRSSLPPAVYQALVSNSNQRFEAKAVDRRAEAQLRAKLGDPNPALAFFQSPLGRKIVAAELLATRRDQLAKNAKGLPKVEASDSRLLIIGHLAQALP
;
A
#
# COMPACT_ATOMS: atom_id res chain seq x y z
N MET A 1 -2.75 23.39 -45.37
CA MET A 1 -3.02 22.11 -44.68
C MET A 1 -1.94 21.71 -43.66
N ARG A 2 -0.65 21.55 -44.02
CA ARG A 2 0.40 21.08 -43.08
C ARG A 2 0.64 21.98 -41.85
N ARG A 3 0.54 23.31 -42.01
CA ARG A 3 0.76 24.29 -40.92
C ARG A 3 -0.38 24.33 -39.90
N LEU A 4 -1.63 24.11 -40.34
CA LEU A 4 -2.78 24.00 -39.43
C LEU A 4 -2.72 22.73 -38.58
N PHE A 5 -2.26 21.62 -39.16
CA PHE A 5 -2.14 20.35 -38.45
C PHE A 5 -1.09 20.42 -37.32
N LEU A 6 0.02 21.13 -37.54
CA LEU A 6 1.06 21.36 -36.53
C LEU A 6 0.59 22.26 -35.38
N LEU A 7 -0.24 23.27 -35.68
CA LEU A 7 -0.88 24.11 -34.67
C LEU A 7 -1.93 23.34 -33.84
N LEU A 8 -2.68 22.42 -34.46
CA LEU A 8 -3.64 21.56 -33.76
C LEU A 8 -2.94 20.57 -32.81
N LEU A 9 -1.81 20.00 -33.23
CA LEU A 9 -1.00 19.08 -32.41
C LEU A 9 -0.37 19.76 -31.18
N MET A 10 0.02 21.02 -31.28
CA MET A 10 0.55 21.82 -30.16
C MET A 10 -0.50 22.15 -29.08
N ILE A 11 -1.80 22.19 -29.43
CA ILE A 11 -2.88 22.42 -28.46
C ILE A 11 -3.25 21.12 -27.72
N CYS A 12 -2.95 19.95 -28.29
CA CYS A 12 -3.16 18.65 -27.66
C CYS A 12 -2.07 18.24 -26.66
N THR A 13 -0.97 18.97 -26.54
CA THR A 13 0.03 18.76 -25.48
C THR A 13 -0.40 19.52 -24.23
N THR A 14 -1.56 19.19 -23.68
CA THR A 14 -1.82 19.55 -22.28
C THR A 14 -0.79 18.81 -21.43
N PRO A 15 -0.07 19.47 -20.52
CA PRO A 15 0.69 18.73 -19.54
C PRO A 15 -0.34 17.90 -18.79
N VAL A 16 -0.28 16.58 -18.93
CA VAL A 16 -0.91 15.69 -17.95
C VAL A 16 -0.26 16.08 -16.63
N TRP A 17 -1.00 16.84 -15.82
CA TRP A 17 -0.64 17.04 -14.43
C TRP A 17 -0.62 15.64 -13.84
N ALA A 18 0.57 15.14 -13.54
CA ALA A 18 0.71 13.86 -12.85
C ALA A 18 -0.14 13.97 -11.59
N ASP A 19 -1.14 13.10 -11.45
CA ASP A 19 -1.96 13.04 -10.25
C ASP A 19 -1.03 12.67 -9.08
N THR A 20 -0.71 13.66 -8.26
CA THR A 20 0.27 13.52 -7.17
C THR A 20 -0.24 12.61 -6.06
N HIS A 21 -1.56 12.47 -5.91
CA HIS A 21 -2.17 11.48 -5.02
C HIS A 21 -2.00 10.07 -5.59
N GLU A 22 -2.21 9.88 -6.89
CA GLU A 22 -1.96 8.59 -7.55
C GLU A 22 -0.46 8.23 -7.49
N GLN A 23 0.43 9.20 -7.69
CA GLN A 23 1.86 8.98 -7.58
C GLN A 23 2.25 8.62 -6.15
N LEU A 24 1.75 9.34 -5.15
CA LEU A 24 1.92 9.03 -3.74
C LEU A 24 1.43 7.60 -3.44
N TYR A 25 0.27 7.23 -3.98
CA TYR A 25 -0.30 5.90 -3.80
C TYR A 25 0.66 4.80 -4.25
N LYS A 26 1.29 5.00 -5.41
CA LYS A 26 2.27 4.08 -5.98
C LYS A 26 3.59 4.06 -5.21
N VAL A 27 4.20 5.23 -4.93
CA VAL A 27 5.54 5.27 -4.30
C VAL A 27 5.53 4.83 -2.84
N ALA A 28 4.37 4.90 -2.17
CA ALA A 28 4.18 4.35 -0.84
C ALA A 28 4.08 2.81 -0.82
N GLY A 29 4.03 2.15 -1.98
CA GLY A 29 3.97 0.68 -2.11
C GLY A 29 2.59 0.08 -1.81
N TRP A 30 1.52 0.88 -1.79
CA TRP A 30 0.18 0.38 -1.51
C TRP A 30 -0.36 -0.64 -2.53
N PRO A 31 -0.08 -0.56 -3.84
CA PRO A 31 -0.48 -1.61 -4.79
C PRO A 31 0.08 -2.99 -4.43
N GLU A 32 1.35 -3.05 -4.03
CA GLU A 32 2.04 -4.28 -3.61
C GLU A 32 1.53 -4.75 -2.25
N GLN A 33 1.32 -3.85 -1.29
CA GLN A 33 0.70 -4.21 -0.01
C GLN A 33 -0.71 -4.78 -0.20
N ARG A 34 -1.51 -4.21 -1.11
CA ARG A 34 -2.83 -4.75 -1.48
C ARG A 34 -2.69 -6.15 -2.07
N ALA A 35 -1.69 -6.41 -2.92
CA ALA A 35 -1.45 -7.74 -3.46
C ALA A 35 -1.10 -8.75 -2.34
N HIS A 36 -0.22 -8.38 -1.41
CA HIS A 36 0.09 -9.20 -0.23
C HIS A 36 -1.15 -9.45 0.64
N PHE A 37 -2.02 -8.45 0.81
CA PHE A 37 -3.30 -8.62 1.49
C PHE A 37 -4.21 -9.61 0.77
N THR A 38 -4.28 -9.57 -0.57
CA THR A 38 -5.05 -10.55 -1.35
C THR A 38 -4.52 -11.98 -1.12
N ASP A 39 -3.19 -12.19 -1.15
CA ASP A 39 -2.59 -13.49 -0.84
C ASP A 39 -2.93 -13.97 0.58
N ALA A 40 -2.88 -13.05 1.56
CA ALA A 40 -3.23 -13.35 2.94
C ALA A 40 -4.73 -13.66 3.11
N LEU A 41 -5.59 -12.95 2.37
CA LEU A 41 -7.03 -13.18 2.35
C LEU A 41 -7.35 -14.57 1.78
N ASP A 42 -6.73 -14.96 0.66
CA ASP A 42 -6.89 -16.28 0.07
C ASP A 42 -6.44 -17.39 1.03
N ALA A 43 -5.28 -17.20 1.69
CA ALA A 43 -4.81 -18.13 2.70
C ALA A 43 -5.76 -18.22 3.91
N ALA A 44 -6.35 -17.10 4.34
CA ALA A 44 -7.33 -17.08 5.41
C ALA A 44 -8.63 -17.80 5.01
N GLN A 45 -9.14 -17.55 3.80
CA GLN A 45 -10.30 -18.27 3.25
C GLN A 45 -10.05 -19.77 3.25
N GLN A 46 -8.93 -20.23 2.71
CA GLN A 46 -8.58 -21.66 2.68
C GLN A 46 -8.57 -22.32 4.05
N ARG A 47 -8.10 -21.61 5.11
CA ARG A 47 -8.12 -22.13 6.49
C ARG A 47 -9.53 -22.40 7.00
N TYR A 48 -10.52 -21.65 6.56
CA TYR A 48 -11.92 -21.85 6.95
C TYR A 48 -12.62 -22.98 6.19
N ARG A 49 -12.03 -23.50 5.11
CA ARG A 49 -12.65 -24.54 4.28
C ARG A 49 -12.95 -25.83 5.03
N SER A 50 -12.09 -26.21 5.97
CA SER A 50 -12.24 -27.44 6.76
C SER A 50 -13.08 -27.27 8.03
N SER A 51 -13.38 -26.03 8.43
CA SER A 51 -14.06 -25.72 9.69
C SER A 51 -15.49 -25.18 9.53
N LEU A 52 -15.88 -24.74 8.34
CA LEU A 52 -17.20 -24.17 8.07
C LEU A 52 -18.08 -25.11 7.23
N PRO A 53 -19.41 -25.13 7.47
CA PRO A 53 -20.35 -25.77 6.55
C PRO A 53 -20.22 -25.21 5.13
N PRO A 54 -20.40 -26.03 4.06
CA PRO A 54 -20.14 -25.59 2.68
C PRO A 54 -20.86 -24.30 2.26
N ALA A 55 -22.13 -24.13 2.63
CA ALA A 55 -22.89 -22.92 2.32
C ALA A 55 -22.33 -21.68 3.03
N VAL A 56 -21.91 -21.82 4.29
CA VAL A 56 -21.32 -20.73 5.08
C VAL A 56 -19.95 -20.35 4.53
N TYR A 57 -19.12 -21.35 4.21
CA TYR A 57 -17.84 -21.12 3.54
C TYR A 57 -18.01 -20.37 2.21
N GLN A 58 -18.96 -20.80 1.38
CA GLN A 58 -19.21 -20.16 0.09
C GLN A 58 -19.68 -18.72 0.25
N ALA A 59 -20.58 -18.46 1.20
CA ALA A 59 -21.02 -17.11 1.51
C ALA A 59 -19.86 -16.24 2.00
N LEU A 60 -19.01 -16.74 2.90
CA LEU A 60 -17.81 -16.05 3.38
C LEU A 60 -16.90 -15.64 2.22
N VAL A 61 -16.50 -16.60 1.37
CA VAL A 61 -15.62 -16.38 0.22
C VAL A 61 -16.22 -15.38 -0.76
N SER A 62 -17.50 -15.55 -1.09
CA SER A 62 -18.18 -14.66 -2.04
C SER A 62 -18.23 -13.22 -1.53
N ASN A 63 -18.61 -13.02 -0.26
CA ASN A 63 -18.68 -11.69 0.34
C ASN A 63 -17.28 -11.06 0.50
N SER A 64 -16.27 -11.84 0.93
CA SER A 64 -14.91 -11.32 1.05
C SER A 64 -14.34 -10.92 -0.31
N ASN A 65 -14.53 -11.73 -1.35
CA ASN A 65 -14.04 -11.41 -2.69
C ASN A 65 -14.73 -10.17 -3.27
N GLN A 66 -16.04 -10.03 -3.07
CA GLN A 66 -16.76 -8.83 -3.48
C GLN A 66 -16.26 -7.59 -2.73
N ARG A 67 -16.06 -7.69 -1.41
CA ARG A 67 -15.63 -6.57 -0.57
C ARG A 67 -14.21 -6.12 -0.91
N PHE A 68 -13.31 -7.08 -1.11
CA PHE A 68 -11.88 -6.87 -1.28
C PHE A 68 -11.39 -7.03 -2.72
N GLU A 69 -12.28 -6.89 -3.70
CA GLU A 69 -11.91 -6.83 -5.10
C GLU A 69 -10.80 -5.78 -5.31
N ALA A 70 -9.72 -6.18 -5.97
CA ALA A 70 -8.48 -5.43 -6.00
C ALA A 70 -8.65 -4.00 -6.49
N LYS A 71 -9.31 -3.80 -7.64
CA LYS A 71 -9.52 -2.47 -8.23
C LYS A 71 -10.48 -1.62 -7.38
N ALA A 72 -11.46 -2.24 -6.73
CA ALA A 72 -12.36 -1.55 -5.82
C ALA A 72 -11.63 -1.11 -4.54
N VAL A 73 -10.67 -1.90 -4.02
CA VAL A 73 -9.81 -1.50 -2.91
C VAL A 73 -8.94 -0.31 -3.32
N ASP A 74 -8.23 -0.41 -4.45
CA ASP A 74 -7.36 0.65 -4.96
C ASP A 74 -8.14 1.97 -5.12
N ARG A 75 -9.29 1.95 -5.81
CA ARG A 75 -10.14 3.13 -6.00
C ARG A 75 -10.60 3.75 -4.67
N ARG A 76 -11.00 2.93 -3.69
CA ARG A 76 -11.42 3.44 -2.39
C ARG A 76 -10.25 4.06 -1.62
N ALA A 77 -9.09 3.44 -1.66
CA ALA A 77 -7.90 3.94 -0.99
C ALA A 77 -7.46 5.28 -1.59
N GLU A 78 -7.39 5.40 -2.91
CA GLU A 78 -7.07 6.68 -3.55
C GLU A 78 -8.14 7.75 -3.28
N ALA A 79 -9.43 7.39 -3.31
CA ALA A 79 -10.50 8.34 -2.97
C ALA A 79 -10.38 8.85 -1.54
N GLN A 80 -10.06 7.97 -0.58
CA GLN A 80 -9.78 8.38 0.80
C GLN A 80 -8.54 9.25 0.91
N LEU A 81 -7.48 8.93 0.17
CA LEU A 81 -6.26 9.73 0.13
C LEU A 81 -6.57 11.15 -0.36
N ARG A 82 -7.29 11.29 -1.47
CA ARG A 82 -7.71 12.60 -2.00
C ARG A 82 -8.62 13.37 -1.03
N ALA A 83 -9.50 12.66 -0.31
CA ALA A 83 -10.43 13.28 0.62
C ALA A 83 -9.81 13.70 1.96
N LYS A 84 -8.72 13.04 2.39
CA LYS A 84 -8.12 13.23 3.73
C LYS A 84 -6.76 13.90 3.71
N LEU A 85 -6.04 13.86 2.59
CA LEU A 85 -4.74 14.49 2.42
C LEU A 85 -4.85 15.62 1.40
N GLY A 86 -5.06 16.84 1.89
CA GLY A 86 -5.25 18.02 1.05
C GLY A 86 -4.03 18.33 0.16
N ASP A 87 -2.82 18.30 0.74
CA ASP A 87 -1.56 18.43 0.00
C ASP A 87 -0.75 17.14 0.08
N PRO A 88 -0.60 16.38 -1.02
CA PRO A 88 0.18 15.14 -1.02
C PRO A 88 1.69 15.37 -1.14
N ASN A 89 2.15 16.57 -1.48
CA ASN A 89 3.56 16.82 -1.83
C ASN A 89 4.56 16.51 -0.71
N PRO A 90 4.32 16.86 0.58
CA PRO A 90 5.24 16.53 1.66
C PRO A 90 5.41 15.02 1.85
N ALA A 91 4.29 14.28 1.80
CA ALA A 91 4.31 12.82 1.91
C ALA A 91 4.99 12.19 0.68
N LEU A 92 4.69 12.70 -0.52
CA LEU A 92 5.30 12.26 -1.77
C LEU A 92 6.83 12.44 -1.73
N ALA A 93 7.31 13.61 -1.29
CA ALA A 93 8.73 13.88 -1.12
C ALA A 93 9.39 12.93 -0.11
N PHE A 94 8.72 12.66 1.02
CA PHE A 94 9.20 11.70 2.01
C PHE A 94 9.34 10.29 1.42
N PHE A 95 8.30 9.74 0.80
CA PHE A 95 8.34 8.38 0.24
C PHE A 95 9.31 8.25 -0.94
N GLN A 96 9.61 9.36 -1.64
CA GLN A 96 10.65 9.39 -2.67
C GLN A 96 12.08 9.53 -2.10
N SER A 97 12.24 9.92 -0.84
CA SER A 97 13.56 10.03 -0.20
C SER A 97 14.22 8.66 -0.01
N PRO A 98 15.56 8.59 0.18
CA PRO A 98 16.24 7.34 0.50
C PRO A 98 15.68 6.63 1.74
N LEU A 99 15.30 7.39 2.77
CA LEU A 99 14.70 6.85 3.99
C LEU A 99 13.30 6.28 3.72
N GLY A 100 12.44 7.04 3.03
CA GLY A 100 11.09 6.61 2.69
C GLY A 100 11.09 5.32 1.86
N ARG A 101 11.95 5.24 0.84
CA ARG A 101 12.11 4.02 0.04
C ARG A 101 12.58 2.83 0.87
N LYS A 102 13.48 3.05 1.84
CA LYS A 102 13.93 1.98 2.76
C LYS A 102 12.79 1.49 3.66
N ILE A 103 11.95 2.40 4.14
CA ILE A 103 10.77 2.06 4.94
C ILE A 103 9.78 1.24 4.10
N VAL A 104 9.42 1.72 2.89
CA VAL A 104 8.52 1.00 1.98
C VAL A 104 9.06 -0.40 1.68
N ALA A 105 10.36 -0.54 1.35
CA ALA A 105 10.96 -1.85 1.11
C ALA A 105 10.88 -2.77 2.34
N ALA A 106 11.06 -2.24 3.55
CA ALA A 106 10.94 -3.02 4.78
C ALA A 106 9.49 -3.45 5.05
N GLU A 107 8.50 -2.58 4.82
CA GLU A 107 7.08 -2.91 4.96
C GLU A 107 6.61 -3.94 3.93
N LEU A 108 7.02 -3.79 2.67
CA LEU A 108 6.74 -4.76 1.62
C LEU A 108 7.35 -6.11 1.92
N LEU A 109 8.61 -6.13 2.41
CA LEU A 109 9.22 -7.37 2.85
C LEU A 109 8.43 -8.00 4.01
N ALA A 110 8.09 -7.22 5.04
CA ALA A 110 7.41 -7.71 6.23
C ALA A 110 6.02 -8.31 5.94
N THR A 111 5.32 -7.78 4.93
CA THR A 111 3.98 -8.23 4.54
C THR A 111 3.98 -9.34 3.49
N ARG A 112 5.15 -9.70 2.94
CA ARG A 112 5.27 -10.76 1.93
C ARG A 112 4.91 -12.12 2.52
N ARG A 113 4.28 -12.98 1.71
CA ARG A 113 3.75 -14.29 2.13
C ARG A 113 4.76 -15.17 2.87
N ASP A 114 6.01 -15.23 2.41
CA ASP A 114 7.08 -16.01 3.05
C ASP A 114 7.47 -15.46 4.43
N GLN A 115 7.52 -14.14 4.59
CA GLN A 115 7.83 -13.50 5.87
C GLN A 115 6.68 -13.67 6.87
N LEU A 116 5.43 -13.56 6.40
CA LEU A 116 4.26 -13.86 7.23
C LEU A 116 4.25 -15.33 7.68
N ALA A 117 4.59 -16.26 6.79
CA ALA A 117 4.70 -17.68 7.14
C ALA A 117 5.83 -17.93 8.15
N LYS A 118 7.00 -17.32 7.94
CA LYS A 118 8.16 -17.41 8.84
C LYS A 118 7.83 -16.92 10.25
N ASN A 119 7.06 -15.85 10.37
CA ASN A 119 6.73 -15.19 11.64
C ASN A 119 5.31 -15.53 12.14
N ALA A 120 4.68 -16.59 11.62
CA ALA A 120 3.30 -16.95 11.98
C ALA A 120 3.11 -17.29 13.48
N LYS A 121 4.19 -17.61 14.20
CA LYS A 121 4.20 -17.89 15.64
C LYS A 121 4.60 -16.68 16.50
N GLY A 122 4.66 -15.49 15.89
CA GLY A 122 5.14 -14.26 16.51
C GLY A 122 6.47 -13.81 15.93
N LEU A 123 6.79 -12.54 16.18
CA LEU A 123 8.07 -11.95 15.80
C LEU A 123 9.17 -12.40 16.78
N PRO A 124 10.41 -12.61 16.33
CA PRO A 124 11.52 -12.88 17.23
C PRO A 124 11.69 -11.71 18.20
N LYS A 125 11.97 -12.01 19.47
CA LYS A 125 12.35 -10.98 20.43
C LYS A 125 13.68 -10.37 19.97
N VAL A 126 13.65 -9.08 19.62
CA VAL A 126 14.84 -8.33 19.26
C VAL A 126 15.24 -7.47 20.45
N GLU A 127 16.45 -7.67 20.96
CA GLU A 127 17.04 -6.75 21.94
C GLU A 127 17.61 -5.54 21.20
N ALA A 128 17.11 -4.36 21.54
CA ALA A 128 17.65 -3.11 21.02
C ALA A 128 18.97 -2.81 21.74
N SER A 129 20.02 -2.49 20.99
CA SER A 129 21.26 -1.97 21.59
C SER A 129 21.00 -0.65 22.33
N ASP A 130 21.87 -0.30 23.28
CA ASP A 130 21.76 0.95 24.04
C ASP A 130 21.65 2.18 23.12
N SER A 131 22.44 2.21 22.05
CA SER A 131 22.37 3.29 21.04
C SER A 131 21.00 3.35 20.36
N ARG A 132 20.39 2.19 20.05
CA ARG A 132 19.05 2.15 19.45
C ARG A 132 17.99 2.59 20.44
N LEU A 133 18.10 2.22 21.71
CA LEU A 133 17.20 2.67 22.78
C LEU A 133 17.27 4.19 22.98
N LEU A 134 18.47 4.77 22.97
CA LEU A 134 18.66 6.23 23.03
C LEU A 134 17.99 6.95 21.85
N ILE A 135 18.18 6.45 20.63
CA ILE A 135 17.53 7.01 19.43
C ILE A 135 16.00 6.93 19.55
N ILE A 136 15.47 5.78 19.99
CA ILE A 136 14.03 5.62 20.22
C ILE A 136 13.53 6.64 21.24
N GLY A 137 14.26 6.85 22.34
CA GLY A 137 13.92 7.84 23.35
C GLY A 137 13.86 9.27 22.80
N HIS A 138 14.85 9.67 22.00
CA HIS A 138 14.84 10.98 21.34
C HIS A 138 13.68 11.15 20.36
N LEU A 139 13.41 10.12 19.54
CA LEU A 139 12.30 10.15 18.59
C LEU A 139 10.94 10.24 19.31
N ALA A 140 10.77 9.52 20.41
CA ALA A 140 9.53 9.54 21.19
C ALA A 140 9.22 10.92 21.81
N GLN A 141 10.24 11.76 22.03
CA GLN A 141 10.06 13.13 22.51
C GLN A 141 9.83 14.14 21.38
N ALA A 142 10.34 13.85 20.18
CA ALA A 142 10.34 14.77 19.05
C ALA A 142 9.13 14.58 18.11
N LEU A 143 8.54 13.38 18.08
CA LEU A 143 7.37 13.08 17.26
C LEU A 143 6.08 13.46 18.03
N PRO A 144 5.11 14.11 17.37
CA PRO A 144 3.84 14.53 17.98
C PRO A 144 2.91 13.36 18.34
#